data_AF-A0A0N0XZT2-F1
#
_entry.id   AF-A0A0N0XZT2-F1
#
_cell.length_a   1.000
_cell.length_b   1.000
_cell.length_c   1.000
_cell.angle_alpha   90.00
_cell.angle_beta   90.00
_cell.angle_gamma   90.00
#
_symmetry.space_group_name_H-M   'P 1'
#
loop_
_entity.id
_entity.type
_entity.pdbx_description
1 polymer ?
#
loop_
_entity_poly.entity_id
_entity_poly.type
_entity_poly.pdbx_seq_one_letter_code
_entity_poly.pdbx_strand_id
1 'polypeptide(L)'
;MTGEVTAESPEELEYQDARSVPVEAPATPGEWDALAGDWESLYQGYYLSSARHAVLECARHLEASVAAGGAETALWALGLYYIGTYVVFASPHAESERRVREVMSGVVRALGDGPCGHPAHPCDDVPDDGHLEGFPAALEMLAHPERDADHEAALAGQLADEDEDDEWRQSWYEGRLTREIWACPRNLAGFARAFLA
;
A
#
# COMPACT_ATOMS: atom_id res chain seq x y z
N MET A 1 21.58 57.76 26.70
CA MET A 1 20.98 56.42 26.64
C MET A 1 20.41 56.25 25.25
N THR A 2 21.25 55.92 24.29
CA THR A 2 20.88 55.62 22.90
C THR A 2 20.86 54.10 22.78
N GLY A 3 19.67 53.54 22.59
CA GLY A 3 19.45 52.11 22.38
C GLY A 3 19.92 51.72 20.99
N GLU A 4 20.75 50.69 20.94
CA GLU A 4 21.27 50.08 19.72
C GLU A 4 20.17 49.16 19.16
N VAL A 5 19.63 49.50 17.98
CA VAL A 5 18.76 48.60 17.21
C VAL A 5 19.68 47.63 16.49
N THR A 6 19.74 46.40 16.96
CA THR A 6 20.43 45.31 16.26
C THR A 6 19.68 45.04 14.96
N ALA A 7 20.31 45.38 13.83
CA ALA A 7 19.82 44.99 12.52
C ALA A 7 19.99 43.48 12.38
N GLU A 8 18.86 42.77 12.30
CA GLU A 8 18.84 41.34 11.98
C GLU A 8 19.48 41.11 10.60
N SER A 9 20.35 40.11 10.52
CA SER A 9 21.13 39.79 9.32
C SER A 9 20.22 39.35 8.18
N PRO A 10 20.46 39.76 6.93
CA PRO A 10 19.70 39.28 5.76
C PRO A 10 19.71 37.75 5.57
N GLU A 11 20.68 37.05 6.18
CA GLU A 11 20.84 35.60 6.07
C GLU A 11 19.90 34.80 6.98
N GLU A 12 19.27 35.41 7.99
CA GLU A 12 18.31 34.72 8.87
C GLU A 12 16.86 34.69 8.32
N LEU A 13 16.59 35.42 7.23
CA LEU A 13 15.25 35.47 6.61
C LEU A 13 15.03 34.42 5.51
N GLU A 14 16.07 33.75 5.02
CA GLU A 14 15.95 32.70 3.98
C GLU A 14 15.82 31.27 4.55
N TYR A 15 15.82 31.10 5.87
CA TYR A 15 15.76 29.78 6.53
C TYR A 15 14.36 29.41 7.08
N GLN A 16 13.29 29.95 6.49
CA GLN A 16 11.91 29.65 6.91
C GLN A 16 11.01 29.05 5.82
N ASP A 17 11.52 28.81 4.61
CA ASP A 17 10.71 28.25 3.50
C ASP A 17 11.10 26.80 3.13
N ALA A 18 11.26 25.96 4.15
CA ALA A 18 11.61 24.53 3.99
C ALA A 18 10.58 23.60 4.62
N ARG A 19 9.28 23.95 4.60
CA ARG A 19 8.20 23.09 5.14
C ARG A 19 6.92 23.02 4.31
N SER A 20 7.03 23.23 3.01
CA SER A 20 5.97 22.86 2.09
C SER A 20 6.55 21.86 1.11
N VAL A 21 6.72 20.60 1.56
CA VAL A 21 6.80 19.49 0.59
C VAL A 21 5.51 19.60 -0.21
N PRO A 22 5.55 19.78 -1.54
CA PRO A 22 4.34 19.79 -2.34
C PRO A 22 3.56 18.54 -2.00
N VAL A 23 2.29 18.70 -1.64
CA VAL A 23 1.38 17.56 -1.55
C VAL A 23 1.30 17.03 -2.97
N GLU A 24 2.04 15.95 -3.22
CA GLU A 24 2.04 15.26 -4.50
C GLU A 24 0.58 14.90 -4.80
N ALA A 25 0.14 15.22 -6.01
CA ALA A 25 -1.23 14.91 -6.40
C ALA A 25 -1.43 13.40 -6.28
N PRO A 26 -2.63 12.94 -5.89
CA PRO A 26 -2.90 11.52 -5.83
C PRO A 26 -2.65 10.89 -7.20
N ALA A 27 -2.07 9.70 -7.20
CA ALA A 27 -1.73 8.99 -8.42
C ALA A 27 -3.03 8.63 -9.19
N THR A 28 -2.95 8.76 -10.50
CA THR A 28 -4.03 8.39 -11.42
C THR A 28 -4.17 6.87 -11.51
N PRO A 29 -5.34 6.33 -11.92
CA PRO A 29 -5.50 4.89 -12.07
C PRO A 29 -4.43 4.23 -12.97
N GLY A 30 -4.09 4.87 -14.10
CA GLY A 30 -3.05 4.34 -14.99
C GLY A 30 -1.63 4.36 -14.40
N GLU A 31 -1.33 5.26 -13.46
CA GLU A 31 -0.06 5.24 -12.71
C GLU A 31 -0.04 4.10 -11.69
N TRP A 32 -1.19 3.81 -11.07
CA TRP A 32 -1.35 2.66 -10.20
C TRP A 32 -1.23 1.33 -10.94
N ASP A 33 -1.80 1.23 -12.15
CA ASP A 33 -1.67 0.05 -12.99
C ASP A 33 -0.20 -0.25 -13.31
N ALA A 34 0.57 0.79 -13.68
CA ALA A 34 1.99 0.67 -13.93
C ALA A 34 2.76 0.20 -12.68
N LEU A 35 2.47 0.81 -11.52
CA LEU A 35 3.08 0.41 -10.24
C LEU A 35 2.73 -1.02 -9.84
N ALA A 36 1.47 -1.44 -9.99
CA ALA A 36 1.04 -2.80 -9.70
C ALA A 36 1.74 -3.84 -10.59
N GLY A 37 1.90 -3.53 -11.89
CA GLY A 37 2.67 -4.36 -12.82
C GLY A 37 4.17 -4.44 -12.46
N ASP A 38 4.76 -3.34 -12.01
CA ASP A 38 6.15 -3.33 -11.52
C ASP A 38 6.29 -4.18 -10.24
N TRP A 39 5.34 -4.08 -9.31
CA TRP A 39 5.34 -4.87 -8.09
C TRP A 39 5.16 -6.36 -8.36
N GLU A 40 4.28 -6.73 -9.27
CA GLU A 40 4.13 -8.11 -9.72
C GLU A 40 5.41 -8.63 -10.38
N SER A 41 6.05 -7.81 -11.22
CA SER A 41 7.33 -8.17 -11.83
C SER A 41 8.39 -8.47 -10.76
N LEU A 42 8.50 -7.62 -9.73
CA LEU A 42 9.41 -7.82 -8.61
C LEU A 42 9.07 -9.08 -7.79
N TYR A 43 7.78 -9.30 -7.52
CA TYR A 43 7.30 -10.48 -6.79
C TYR A 43 7.68 -11.78 -7.51
N GLN A 44 7.51 -11.81 -8.84
CA GLN A 44 7.91 -12.91 -9.72
C GLN A 44 9.44 -13.04 -9.87
N GLY A 45 10.24 -12.16 -9.23
CA GLY A 45 11.69 -12.17 -9.28
C GLY A 45 12.27 -11.60 -10.58
N TYR A 46 11.47 -10.90 -11.38
CA TYR A 46 11.98 -10.09 -12.49
C TYR A 46 12.61 -8.80 -11.93
N TYR A 47 13.71 -8.34 -12.54
CA TYR A 47 14.38 -7.07 -12.22
C TYR A 47 14.91 -6.92 -10.78
N LEU A 48 15.63 -7.92 -10.27
CA LEU A 48 16.21 -7.90 -8.91
C LEU A 48 17.12 -6.70 -8.61
N SER A 49 17.72 -6.12 -9.65
CA SER A 49 18.59 -4.94 -9.50
C SER A 49 17.85 -3.68 -9.07
N SER A 50 16.54 -3.55 -9.36
CA SER A 50 15.73 -2.38 -8.97
C SER A 50 14.85 -2.62 -7.75
N ALA A 51 14.71 -3.87 -7.28
CA ALA A 51 13.85 -4.25 -6.16
C ALA A 51 14.08 -3.39 -4.91
N ARG A 52 15.35 -3.14 -4.55
CA ARG A 52 15.70 -2.31 -3.39
C ARG A 52 15.10 -0.89 -3.48
N HIS A 53 15.21 -0.25 -4.64
CA HIS A 53 14.73 1.12 -4.83
C HIS A 53 13.21 1.17 -4.70
N ALA A 54 12.51 0.30 -5.43
CA ALA A 54 11.06 0.22 -5.42
C ALA A 54 10.49 -0.02 -4.01
N VAL A 55 11.10 -0.92 -3.23
CA VAL A 55 10.67 -1.21 -1.86
C VAL A 55 10.85 0.01 -0.94
N LEU A 56 11.99 0.70 -1.03
CA LEU A 56 12.26 1.88 -0.21
C LEU A 56 11.34 3.05 -0.58
N GLU A 57 11.05 3.20 -1.87
CA GLU A 57 10.11 4.19 -2.39
C GLU A 57 8.67 3.92 -1.94
N CYS A 58 8.20 2.67 -2.08
CA CYS A 58 6.90 2.24 -1.58
C CYS A 58 6.78 2.48 -0.06
N ALA A 59 7.83 2.14 0.72
CA ALA A 59 7.87 2.39 2.15
C ALA A 59 7.81 3.89 2.51
N ARG A 60 8.47 4.75 1.74
CA ARG A 60 8.40 6.21 1.89
C ARG A 60 6.99 6.74 1.64
N HIS A 61 6.36 6.31 0.55
CA HIS A 61 4.99 6.73 0.23
C HIS A 61 3.98 6.22 1.25
N LEU A 62 4.12 4.99 1.74
CA LEU A 62 3.28 4.45 2.80
C LEU A 62 3.38 5.27 4.09
N GLU A 63 4.60 5.58 4.54
CA GLU A 63 4.80 6.40 5.74
C GLU A 63 4.15 7.79 5.60
N ALA A 64 4.32 8.43 4.45
CA ALA A 64 3.70 9.73 4.16
C ALA A 64 2.17 9.63 4.12
N SER A 65 1.62 8.59 3.48
CA SER A 65 0.17 8.38 3.35
C SER A 65 -0.48 8.12 4.72
N VAL A 66 0.14 7.29 5.56
CA VAL A 66 -0.31 7.03 6.94
C VAL A 66 -0.30 8.32 7.77
N ALA A 67 0.77 9.12 7.70
CA ALA A 67 0.87 10.37 8.43
C ALA A 67 -0.19 11.39 8.01
N ALA A 68 -0.58 11.38 6.74
CA ALA A 68 -1.62 12.24 6.18
C ALA A 68 -3.05 11.69 6.38
N GLY A 69 -3.21 10.42 6.76
CA GLY A 69 -4.51 9.72 6.68
C GLY A 69 -5.04 9.63 5.25
N GLY A 70 -4.14 9.48 4.27
CA GLY A 70 -4.45 9.56 2.85
C GLY A 70 -5.27 8.37 2.33
N ALA A 71 -6.12 8.62 1.34
CA ALA A 71 -6.96 7.60 0.71
C ALA A 71 -6.14 6.47 0.05
N GLU A 72 -4.90 6.74 -0.32
CA GLU A 72 -3.97 5.79 -0.95
C GLU A 72 -3.27 4.86 0.04
N THR A 73 -3.49 5.02 1.35
CA THR A 73 -2.81 4.22 2.38
C THR A 73 -2.98 2.72 2.13
N ALA A 74 -4.16 2.30 1.64
CA ALA A 74 -4.42 0.91 1.31
C ALA A 74 -3.54 0.40 0.16
N LEU A 75 -3.45 1.14 -0.94
CA LEU A 75 -2.63 0.77 -2.11
C LEU A 75 -1.15 0.65 -1.73
N TRP A 76 -0.62 1.63 -1.01
CA TRP A 76 0.78 1.60 -0.57
C TRP A 76 1.05 0.49 0.46
N ALA A 77 0.13 0.24 1.39
CA ALA A 77 0.31 -0.80 2.41
C ALA A 77 0.31 -2.20 1.79
N LEU A 78 -0.64 -2.44 0.88
CA LEU A 78 -0.76 -3.70 0.17
C LEU A 78 0.41 -3.89 -0.80
N GLY A 79 0.77 -2.87 -1.58
CA GLY A 79 1.95 -2.90 -2.45
C GLY A 79 3.23 -3.26 -1.67
N LEU A 80 3.45 -2.63 -0.52
CA LEU A 80 4.63 -2.91 0.31
C LEU A 80 4.59 -4.31 0.91
N TYR A 81 3.42 -4.81 1.32
CA TYR A 81 3.26 -6.19 1.77
C TYR A 81 3.66 -7.17 0.66
N TYR A 82 3.16 -6.94 -0.56
CA TYR A 82 3.38 -7.80 -1.72
C TYR A 82 4.84 -7.89 -2.15
N ILE A 83 5.54 -6.76 -2.26
CA ILE A 83 6.97 -6.75 -2.65
C ILE A 83 7.92 -6.92 -1.46
N GLY A 84 7.44 -6.69 -0.24
CA GLY A 84 8.24 -6.79 0.97
C GLY A 84 8.63 -8.23 1.29
N THR A 85 7.73 -9.18 1.05
CA THR A 85 8.00 -10.62 1.24
C THR A 85 9.17 -11.07 0.36
N TYR A 86 9.26 -10.56 -0.87
CA TYR A 86 10.41 -10.79 -1.75
C TYR A 86 11.73 -10.32 -1.10
N VAL A 87 11.74 -9.14 -0.47
CA VAL A 87 12.94 -8.61 0.21
C VAL A 87 13.33 -9.46 1.41
N VAL A 88 12.38 -10.02 2.15
CA VAL A 88 12.66 -10.87 3.31
C VAL A 88 13.20 -12.24 2.88
N PHE A 89 12.63 -12.85 1.83
CA PHE A 89 12.90 -14.25 1.50
C PHE A 89 13.91 -14.46 0.36
N ALA A 90 13.99 -13.56 -0.62
CA ALA A 90 14.75 -13.82 -1.85
C ALA A 90 16.13 -13.13 -1.91
N SER A 91 16.30 -11.94 -1.31
CA SER A 91 17.60 -11.26 -1.23
C SER A 91 17.59 -10.08 -0.23
N PRO A 92 17.75 -10.34 1.08
CA PRO A 92 17.64 -9.29 2.10
C PRO A 92 18.84 -8.35 2.07
N HIS A 93 18.62 -7.11 1.64
CA HIS A 93 19.48 -6.00 2.02
C HIS A 93 19.04 -5.51 3.40
N ALA A 94 19.90 -5.65 4.42
CA ALA A 94 19.55 -5.39 5.82
C ALA A 94 18.93 -4.01 6.09
N GLU A 95 19.33 -2.98 5.32
CA GLU A 95 18.73 -1.65 5.42
C GLU A 95 17.28 -1.61 4.91
N SER A 96 16.99 -2.30 3.81
CA SER A 96 15.63 -2.39 3.25
C SER A 96 14.73 -3.16 4.20
N GLU A 97 15.20 -4.30 4.72
CA GLU A 97 14.44 -5.07 5.71
C GLU A 97 14.12 -4.22 6.95
N ARG A 98 15.13 -3.56 7.53
CA ARG A 98 14.92 -2.69 8.69
C ARG A 98 13.88 -1.61 8.40
N ARG A 99 13.98 -0.95 7.24
CA ARG A 99 13.06 0.13 6.86
C ARG A 99 11.63 -0.37 6.66
N VAL A 100 11.43 -1.50 5.98
CA VAL A 100 10.09 -2.08 5.80
C VAL A 100 9.50 -2.47 7.15
N ARG A 101 10.26 -3.12 8.03
CA ARG A 101 9.81 -3.46 9.39
C ARG A 101 9.42 -2.22 10.22
N GLU A 102 10.21 -1.15 10.14
CA GLU A 102 9.91 0.13 10.80
C GLU A 102 8.58 0.72 10.32
N VAL A 103 8.37 0.78 9.00
CA VAL A 103 7.15 1.33 8.40
C VAL A 103 5.94 0.46 8.71
N MET A 104 6.03 -0.87 8.57
CA MET A 104 4.94 -1.79 8.92
C MET A 104 4.58 -1.70 10.41
N SER A 105 5.57 -1.54 11.30
CA SER A 105 5.32 -1.28 12.72
C SER A 105 4.62 0.07 12.94
N GLY A 106 4.91 1.07 12.10
CA GLY A 106 4.17 2.34 12.05
C GLY A 106 2.70 2.15 11.67
N VAL A 107 2.42 1.38 10.62
CA VAL A 107 1.06 1.03 10.18
C VAL A 107 0.28 0.37 11.32
N VAL A 108 0.86 -0.64 11.98
CA VAL A 108 0.20 -1.33 13.10
C VAL A 108 -0.14 -0.36 14.23
N ARG A 109 0.77 0.54 14.59
CA ARG A 109 0.52 1.54 15.65
C ARG A 109 -0.54 2.57 15.27
N ALA A 110 -0.56 3.00 14.00
CA ALA A 110 -1.48 4.03 13.53
C ALA A 110 -2.91 3.49 13.32
N LEU A 111 -3.04 2.26 12.82
CA LEU A 111 -4.31 1.71 12.33
C LEU A 111 -4.85 0.54 13.17
N GLY A 112 -4.02 -0.08 14.01
CA GLY A 112 -4.27 -1.40 14.57
C GLY A 112 -5.34 -1.53 15.65
N ASP A 113 -5.77 -0.42 16.25
CA ASP A 113 -6.72 -0.41 17.39
C ASP A 113 -8.11 0.13 17.02
N GLY A 114 -8.34 0.46 15.74
CA GLY A 114 -9.62 0.98 15.28
C GLY A 114 -10.69 -0.12 15.24
N PRO A 115 -11.86 0.05 15.91
CA PRO A 115 -12.97 -0.87 15.71
C PRO A 115 -13.52 -0.74 14.28
N CYS A 116 -13.86 -1.86 13.66
CA CYS A 116 -14.58 -1.91 12.39
C CYS A 116 -15.80 -2.83 12.50
N GLY A 117 -16.80 -2.60 11.64
CA GLY A 117 -18.05 -3.38 11.61
C GLY A 117 -18.02 -4.59 10.68
N HIS A 118 -16.88 -4.86 10.04
CA HIS A 118 -16.77 -5.96 9.07
C HIS A 118 -16.67 -7.31 9.79
N PRO A 119 -17.41 -8.34 9.33
CA PRO A 119 -17.44 -9.64 9.99
C PRO A 119 -16.17 -10.47 9.80
N ALA A 120 -15.37 -10.18 8.76
CA ALA A 120 -14.11 -10.87 8.44
C ALA A 120 -13.19 -9.92 7.65
N HIS A 121 -11.88 -10.20 7.65
CA HIS A 121 -10.88 -9.47 6.89
C HIS A 121 -9.97 -10.43 6.13
N PRO A 122 -9.54 -10.09 4.89
CA PRO A 122 -8.50 -10.82 4.17
C PRO A 122 -7.25 -11.15 5.01
N CYS A 123 -6.85 -10.23 5.90
CA CYS A 123 -5.69 -10.44 6.76
C CYS A 123 -5.85 -11.57 7.79
N ASP A 124 -7.07 -12.05 8.04
CA ASP A 124 -7.33 -13.11 9.01
C ASP A 124 -7.01 -14.51 8.42
N ASP A 125 -6.94 -14.63 7.09
CA ASP A 125 -6.76 -15.88 6.34
C ASP A 125 -5.46 -15.91 5.50
N VAL A 126 -4.45 -15.12 5.90
CA VAL A 126 -3.15 -15.07 5.19
C VAL A 126 -2.46 -16.43 5.26
N PRO A 127 -2.10 -17.05 4.13
CA PRO A 127 -1.35 -18.32 4.13
C PRO A 127 0.06 -18.16 4.68
N ASP A 128 0.62 -19.26 5.21
CA ASP A 128 1.98 -19.29 5.79
C ASP A 128 3.09 -18.94 4.78
N ASP A 129 2.83 -19.13 3.47
CA ASP A 129 3.76 -18.77 2.40
C ASP A 129 3.66 -17.29 1.96
N GLY A 130 2.74 -16.54 2.56
CA GLY A 130 2.52 -15.13 2.29
C GLY A 130 1.88 -14.85 0.92
N HIS A 131 1.50 -15.87 0.16
CA HIS A 131 0.82 -15.71 -1.13
C HIS A 131 -0.67 -15.51 -0.89
N LEU A 132 -1.17 -14.32 -1.18
CA LEU A 132 -2.62 -14.08 -1.23
C LEU A 132 -3.09 -14.24 -2.66
N GLU A 133 -3.77 -15.35 -2.94
CA GLU A 133 -4.53 -15.49 -4.18
C GLU A 133 -5.53 -14.30 -4.28
N GLY A 134 -5.49 -13.55 -5.39
CA GLY A 134 -6.33 -12.37 -5.61
C GLY A 134 -5.73 -11.01 -5.21
N PHE A 135 -4.46 -10.95 -4.81
CA PHE A 135 -3.81 -9.68 -4.47
C PHE A 135 -3.74 -8.66 -5.64
N PRO A 136 -3.38 -9.06 -6.88
CA PRO A 136 -3.41 -8.14 -8.03
C PRO A 136 -4.80 -7.55 -8.28
N ALA A 137 -5.85 -8.39 -8.18
CA ALA A 137 -7.23 -7.95 -8.34
C ALA A 137 -7.64 -6.93 -7.24
N ALA A 138 -7.16 -7.10 -6.02
CA ALA A 138 -7.41 -6.15 -4.94
C ALA A 138 -6.75 -4.78 -5.20
N LEU A 139 -5.52 -4.77 -5.72
CA LEU A 139 -4.82 -3.55 -6.11
C LEU A 139 -5.54 -2.84 -7.26
N GLU A 140 -5.96 -3.56 -8.30
CA GLU A 140 -6.74 -3.02 -9.42
C GLU A 140 -8.05 -2.40 -8.92
N MET A 141 -8.83 -3.12 -8.11
CA MET A 141 -10.08 -2.63 -7.55
C MET A 141 -9.87 -1.35 -6.71
N LEU A 142 -8.79 -1.24 -5.95
CA LEU A 142 -8.47 -0.05 -5.16
C LEU A 142 -8.02 1.13 -6.04
N ALA A 143 -7.26 0.85 -7.09
CA ALA A 143 -6.73 1.83 -8.04
C ALA A 143 -7.84 2.45 -8.93
N HIS A 144 -8.91 1.69 -9.18
CA HIS A 144 -10.02 2.08 -10.03
C HIS A 144 -11.30 2.33 -9.25
N PRO A 145 -11.43 3.43 -8.49
CA PRO A 145 -12.61 3.71 -7.69
C PRO A 145 -13.93 3.74 -8.49
N GLU A 146 -13.86 4.05 -9.78
CA GLU A 146 -14.96 4.06 -10.73
C GLU A 146 -15.48 2.67 -11.12
N ARG A 147 -14.69 1.60 -10.90
CA ARG A 147 -15.09 0.21 -11.11
C ARG A 147 -15.70 -0.29 -9.81
N ASP A 148 -17.02 -0.19 -9.71
CA ASP A 148 -17.76 -0.67 -8.53
C ASP A 148 -18.06 -2.17 -8.64
N ALA A 149 -18.74 -2.71 -7.63
CA ALA A 149 -19.12 -4.12 -7.61
C ALA A 149 -20.00 -4.52 -8.82
N ASP A 150 -20.76 -3.59 -9.40
CA ASP A 150 -21.58 -3.85 -10.57
C ASP A 150 -20.71 -3.95 -11.83
N HIS A 151 -19.70 -3.09 -11.97
CA HIS A 151 -18.70 -3.18 -13.04
C HIS A 151 -17.91 -4.49 -12.98
N GLU A 152 -17.49 -4.88 -11.78
CA GLU A 152 -16.76 -6.12 -11.54
C GLU A 152 -17.64 -7.36 -11.77
N ALA A 153 -18.89 -7.35 -11.34
CA ALA A 153 -19.86 -8.41 -11.64
C ALA A 153 -20.15 -8.52 -13.16
N ALA A 154 -20.18 -7.40 -13.87
CA ALA A 154 -20.37 -7.39 -15.32
C ALA A 154 -19.16 -7.96 -16.09
N LEU A 155 -17.93 -7.74 -15.61
CA LEU A 155 -16.73 -8.37 -16.15
C LEU A 155 -16.68 -9.87 -15.84
N ALA A 156 -17.03 -10.25 -14.61
CA ALA A 156 -17.14 -11.65 -14.22
C ALA A 156 -18.16 -12.41 -15.10
N GLY A 157 -19.31 -11.80 -15.39
CA GLY A 157 -20.31 -12.37 -16.30
C GLY A 157 -19.86 -12.50 -17.76
N GLN A 158 -18.92 -11.67 -18.22
CA GLN A 158 -18.34 -11.77 -19.57
C GLN A 158 -17.24 -12.83 -19.67
N LEU A 159 -16.56 -13.12 -18.56
CA LEU A 159 -15.46 -14.09 -18.49
C LEU A 159 -15.96 -15.50 -18.08
N ALA A 160 -17.15 -15.61 -17.50
CA ALA A 160 -17.77 -16.88 -17.13
C ALA A 160 -18.13 -17.77 -18.35
N ASP A 161 -18.17 -17.21 -19.56
CA ASP A 161 -18.37 -17.98 -20.79
C ASP A 161 -17.09 -18.72 -21.25
N GLU A 162 -15.91 -18.44 -20.65
CA GLU A 162 -14.63 -18.98 -21.14
C GLU A 162 -13.96 -20.08 -20.30
N ASP A 163 -14.22 -20.26 -18.99
CA ASP A 163 -13.76 -21.46 -18.24
C ASP A 163 -14.52 -21.64 -16.89
N GLU A 164 -15.15 -22.81 -16.68
CA GLU A 164 -16.01 -23.13 -15.51
C GLU A 164 -15.25 -23.52 -14.21
N ASP A 165 -13.92 -23.64 -14.24
CA ASP A 165 -13.12 -24.25 -13.16
C ASP A 165 -12.44 -23.25 -12.18
N ASP A 166 -12.81 -21.96 -12.20
CA ASP A 166 -12.25 -20.96 -11.28
C ASP A 166 -13.12 -20.77 -10.02
N GLU A 167 -13.15 -21.79 -9.17
CA GLU A 167 -13.78 -21.75 -7.82
C GLU A 167 -13.22 -20.57 -6.97
N TRP A 168 -11.95 -20.18 -7.22
CA TRP A 168 -11.29 -19.03 -6.59
C TRP A 168 -11.86 -17.68 -7.02
N ARG A 169 -12.33 -17.53 -8.27
CA ARG A 169 -13.02 -16.30 -8.71
C ARG A 169 -14.35 -16.16 -7.99
N GLN A 170 -15.08 -17.27 -7.79
CA GLN A 170 -16.38 -17.24 -7.12
C GLN A 170 -16.27 -16.79 -5.66
N SER A 171 -15.25 -17.22 -4.89
CA SER A 171 -15.08 -16.76 -3.50
C SER A 171 -14.73 -15.27 -3.40
N TRP A 172 -14.03 -14.72 -4.41
CA TRP A 172 -13.70 -13.29 -4.50
C TRP A 172 -14.92 -12.43 -4.83
N TYR A 173 -15.80 -12.93 -5.72
CA TYR A 173 -17.02 -12.26 -6.17
C TYR A 173 -18.27 -12.52 -5.31
N GLU A 174 -18.23 -13.44 -4.34
CA GLU A 174 -19.31 -13.72 -3.37
C GLU A 174 -19.57 -12.56 -2.37
N GLY A 175 -19.27 -11.32 -2.74
CA GLY A 175 -19.68 -10.11 -2.01
C GLY A 175 -19.02 -9.90 -0.65
N ARG A 176 -18.03 -10.72 -0.27
CA ARG A 176 -17.37 -10.66 1.03
C ARG A 176 -16.12 -9.78 1.06
N LEU A 177 -15.55 -9.41 -0.09
CA LEU A 177 -14.27 -8.70 -0.18
C LEU A 177 -14.40 -7.38 -0.95
N THR A 178 -15.18 -6.44 -0.42
CA THR A 178 -15.37 -5.12 -1.03
C THR A 178 -14.14 -4.23 -0.90
N ARG A 179 -14.07 -3.16 -1.71
CA ARG A 179 -13.05 -2.09 -1.58
C ARG A 179 -12.92 -1.57 -0.14
N GLU A 180 -14.06 -1.40 0.55
CA GLU A 180 -14.12 -0.92 1.92
C GLU A 180 -13.45 -1.88 2.92
N ILE A 181 -13.59 -3.18 2.70
CA ILE A 181 -12.96 -4.22 3.52
C ILE A 181 -11.46 -4.25 3.26
N TRP A 182 -11.02 -4.17 2.00
CA TRP A 182 -9.61 -4.13 1.64
C TRP A 182 -8.90 -2.88 2.18
N ALA A 183 -9.56 -1.72 2.11
CA ALA A 183 -9.05 -0.46 2.65
C ALA A 183 -9.27 -0.29 4.17
N CYS A 184 -9.90 -1.26 4.84
CA CYS A 184 -10.19 -1.18 6.27
C CYS A 184 -8.89 -1.04 7.09
N PRO A 185 -8.78 -0.08 8.02
CA PRO A 185 -7.58 0.08 8.86
C PRO A 185 -7.17 -1.20 9.60
N ARG A 186 -8.15 -1.98 10.08
CA ARG A 186 -7.91 -3.28 10.73
C ARG A 186 -7.26 -4.27 9.77
N ASN A 187 -7.71 -4.32 8.52
CA ASN A 187 -7.16 -5.20 7.48
C ASN A 187 -5.69 -4.86 7.19
N LEU A 188 -5.42 -3.56 6.95
CA LEU A 188 -4.05 -3.08 6.67
C LEU A 188 -3.10 -3.35 7.84
N ALA A 189 -3.55 -3.11 9.08
CA ALA A 189 -2.78 -3.45 10.26
C ALA A 189 -2.58 -4.98 10.42
N GLY A 190 -3.54 -5.79 9.99
CA GLY A 190 -3.42 -7.25 9.99
C GLY A 190 -2.31 -7.74 9.06
N PHE A 191 -2.30 -7.28 7.81
CA PHE A 191 -1.21 -7.60 6.87
C PHE A 191 0.15 -7.12 7.37
N ALA A 192 0.21 -5.92 7.94
CA ALA A 192 1.44 -5.41 8.55
C ALA A 192 1.92 -6.27 9.72
N ARG A 193 1.01 -6.84 10.54
CA ARG A 193 1.38 -7.80 11.60
C ARG A 193 1.86 -9.13 11.03
N ALA A 194 1.18 -9.67 10.02
CA ALA A 194 1.58 -10.91 9.36
C ALA A 194 3.00 -10.80 8.78
N PHE A 195 3.32 -9.66 8.16
CA PHE A 195 4.67 -9.37 7.67
C PHE A 195 5.75 -9.36 8.76
N LEU A 196 5.40 -8.97 9.99
CA LEU A 196 6.34 -8.81 11.10
C LEU A 196 6.56 -10.10 11.91
N ALA A 197 5.70 -11.10 11.73
CA ALA A 197 5.73 -12.37 12.45
C ALA A 197 6.95 -13.22 12.08
#